data_AF-A0A3B8N1C7-F1
#
_entry.id   AF-A0A3B8N1C7-F1
#
_cell.length_a   1.000
_cell.length_b   1.000
_cell.length_c   1.000
_cell.angle_alpha   90.00
_cell.angle_beta   90.00
_cell.angle_gamma   90.00
#
_symmetry.space_group_name_H-M   'P 1'
#
loop_
_entity.id
_entity.type
_entity.pdbx_description
1 polymer ?
#
loop_
_entity_poly.entity_id
_entity_poly.type
_entity_poly.pdbx_seq_one_letter_code
_entity_poly.pdbx_strand_id
1 'polypeptide(L)'
;IKSEDHERIKGLEAAVENYGNFFGQNAFVAAGGVLLIVGVLKELNYTVEALDIAKASIPIALIIMVVGTLQFFYYDRKFDQKYGIRTRSKKENR
;
A
#
# COMPACT_ATOMS: atom_id res chain seq x y z
N ILE A 1 -12.23 2.03 -21.05
CA ILE A 1 -12.51 1.93 -19.60
C ILE A 1 -13.63 2.92 -19.29
N LYS A 2 -14.68 2.54 -18.56
CA LYS A 2 -15.76 3.46 -18.16
C LYS A 2 -15.23 4.53 -17.20
N SER A 3 -15.79 5.74 -17.21
CA SER A 3 -15.35 6.87 -16.36
C SER A 3 -15.28 6.50 -14.88
N GLU A 4 -16.28 5.80 -14.35
CA GLU A 4 -16.29 5.32 -12.96
C GLU A 4 -15.10 4.42 -12.62
N ASP A 5 -14.66 3.57 -13.55
CA ASP A 5 -13.54 2.67 -13.30
C ASP A 5 -12.20 3.42 -13.38
N HIS A 6 -12.14 4.50 -14.16
CA HIS A 6 -11.00 5.40 -14.16
C HIS A 6 -10.86 6.12 -12.81
N GLU A 7 -11.97 6.62 -12.25
CA GLU A 7 -11.99 7.20 -10.91
C GLU A 7 -11.65 6.15 -9.82
N ARG A 8 -12.08 4.90 -9.99
CA ARG A 8 -11.65 3.81 -9.10
C ARG A 8 -10.15 3.56 -9.13
N ILE A 9 -9.52 3.58 -10.32
CA ILE A 9 -8.07 3.39 -10.44
C ILE A 9 -7.32 4.50 -9.71
N LYS A 10 -7.71 5.77 -9.93
CA LYS A 10 -7.14 6.90 -9.18
C LYS A 10 -7.31 6.75 -7.67
N GLY A 11 -8.49 6.30 -7.24
CA GLY A 11 -8.75 6.02 -5.83
C GLY A 11 -7.86 4.92 -5.24
N LEU A 12 -7.58 3.87 -6.01
CA LEU A 12 -6.64 2.81 -5.62
C LEU A 12 -5.21 3.34 -5.52
N GLU A 13 -4.75 4.12 -6.50
CA GLU A 13 -3.43 4.75 -6.48
C GLU A 13 -3.27 5.67 -5.26
N ALA A 14 -4.24 6.54 -5.00
CA ALA A 14 -4.23 7.43 -3.84
C ALA A 14 -4.24 6.67 -2.51
N ALA A 15 -4.98 5.55 -2.43
CA ALA A 15 -4.97 4.70 -1.25
C ALA A 15 -3.58 4.07 -1.03
N VAL A 16 -2.96 3.55 -2.09
CA VAL A 16 -1.63 2.93 -2.03
C VAL A 16 -0.56 3.91 -1.61
N GLU A 17 -0.57 5.10 -2.19
CA GLU A 17 0.33 6.18 -1.81
C GLU A 17 0.13 6.56 -0.33
N ASN A 18 -1.13 6.64 0.13
CA ASN A 18 -1.44 7.00 1.51
C ASN A 18 -0.90 5.98 2.52
N TYR A 19 -1.30 4.69 2.41
CA TYR A 19 -0.83 3.70 3.38
C TYR A 19 0.66 3.40 3.21
N GLY A 20 1.19 3.47 1.98
CA GLY A 20 2.61 3.25 1.71
C GLY A 20 3.47 4.31 2.39
N ASN A 21 3.07 5.58 2.25
CA ASN A 21 3.74 6.69 2.93
C ASN A 21 3.57 6.59 4.47
N PHE A 22 2.35 6.35 4.95
CA PHE A 22 2.06 6.32 6.38
C PHE A 22 2.86 5.24 7.13
N PHE A 23 2.91 4.02 6.61
CA PHE A 23 3.60 2.91 7.28
C PHE A 23 5.09 2.84 6.91
N GLY A 24 5.46 3.25 5.69
CA GLY A 24 6.84 3.22 5.21
C GLY A 24 7.72 4.29 5.86
N GLN A 25 7.21 5.50 6.07
CA GLN A 25 8.00 6.61 6.62
C GLN A 25 8.54 6.31 8.03
N ASN A 26 7.82 5.51 8.82
CA ASN A 26 8.23 5.15 10.18
C ASN A 26 9.46 4.22 10.24
N ALA A 27 9.89 3.65 9.11
CA ALA A 27 11.18 2.94 9.03
C ALA A 27 12.39 3.90 9.07
N PHE A 28 12.17 5.22 9.04
CA PHE A 28 13.20 6.24 9.15
C PHE A 28 13.23 6.88 10.54
N VAL A 29 14.41 6.89 11.18
CA VAL A 29 14.57 7.32 12.58
C VAL A 29 14.23 8.79 12.85
N ALA A 30 14.31 9.66 11.83
CA ALA A 30 13.97 11.08 11.98
C ALA A 30 12.54 11.41 11.50
N ALA A 31 11.70 10.40 11.27
CA ALA A 31 10.28 10.62 11.01
C ALA A 31 9.59 11.21 12.25
N GLY A 32 8.71 12.19 12.04
CA GLY A 32 7.99 12.86 13.14
C GLY A 32 7.17 11.89 14.00
N GLY A 33 6.54 10.88 13.37
CA GLY A 33 5.82 9.82 14.08
C GLY A 33 6.73 8.98 14.99
N VAL A 34 7.94 8.65 14.53
CA VAL A 34 8.93 7.90 15.32
C VAL A 34 9.37 8.70 16.55
N LEU A 35 9.69 9.98 16.38
CA LEU A 35 10.11 10.84 17.49
C LEU A 35 9.00 11.03 18.52
N LEU A 36 7.75 11.13 18.09
CA LEU A 36 6.59 11.20 18.98
C LEU A 36 6.44 9.92 19.81
N ILE A 37 6.54 8.74 19.18
CA ILE A 37 6.46 7.45 19.87
C ILE A 37 7.58 7.33 20.92
N VAL A 38 8.81 7.70 20.56
CA VAL A 38 9.94 7.72 21.51
C VAL A 38 9.67 8.67 22.67
N GLY A 39 9.12 9.86 22.42
CA GLY A 39 8.75 10.82 23.45
C GLY A 39 7.76 10.24 24.46
N VAL A 40 6.64 9.69 23.98
CA VAL A 40 5.61 9.07 24.82
C VAL A 40 6.16 7.89 25.62
N LEU A 41 6.96 7.02 24.99
CA LEU A 41 7.53 5.86 25.69
C LEU A 41 8.54 6.27 26.76
N LYS A 42 9.32 7.33 26.53
CA LYS A 42 10.22 7.89 27.56
C LYS A 42 9.45 8.49 28.74
N GLU A 43 8.33 9.17 28.51
CA GLU A 43 7.45 9.65 29.57
C GLU A 43 6.88 8.52 30.43
N LEU A 44 6.67 7.35 29.82
CA LEU A 44 6.24 6.12 30.49
C LEU A 44 7.40 5.33 31.13
N ASN A 45 8.61 5.90 31.21
CA ASN A 45 9.83 5.29 31.76
C ASN A 45 10.38 4.08 30.96
N TYR A 46 10.07 3.97 29.67
CA TYR A 46 10.72 2.99 28.79
C TYR A 46 12.02 3.55 28.18
N THR A 47 13.09 2.75 28.23
CA THR A 47 14.36 3.04 27.55
C THR A 47 14.30 2.57 26.10
N VAL A 48 13.84 3.45 25.21
CA VAL A 48 13.75 3.18 23.76
C VAL A 48 14.41 4.29 22.95
N GLU A 49 15.02 3.91 21.85
CA GLU A 49 15.60 4.82 20.87
C GLU A 49 14.76 4.84 19.58
N ALA A 50 14.93 5.89 18.77
CA ALA A 50 14.27 5.99 17.47
C ALA A 50 14.59 4.79 16.55
N LEU A 51 15.80 4.24 16.69
CA LEU A 51 16.23 3.05 15.96
C LEU A 51 15.39 1.81 16.31
N ASP A 52 14.96 1.66 17.56
CA ASP A 52 14.15 0.52 17.99
C ASP A 52 12.76 0.58 17.34
N ILE A 53 12.17 1.78 17.29
CA ILE A 53 10.88 2.02 16.64
C ILE A 53 10.98 1.83 15.11
N ALA A 54 12.06 2.30 14.50
CA ALA A 54 12.32 2.09 13.08
C ALA A 54 12.44 0.60 12.74
N LYS A 55 13.17 -0.18 13.56
CA LYS A 55 13.26 -1.64 13.41
C LYS A 55 11.90 -2.32 13.59
N ALA A 56 11.11 -1.90 14.57
CA ALA A 56 9.76 -2.40 14.79
C ALA A 56 8.79 -2.06 13.65
N SER A 57 9.09 -1.02 12.86
CA SER A 57 8.27 -0.59 11.71
C SER A 57 8.54 -1.40 10.43
N ILE A 58 9.72 -2.03 10.29
CA ILE A 58 10.07 -2.89 9.14
C ILE A 58 9.04 -4.01 8.87
N PRO A 59 8.63 -4.83 9.85
CA PRO A 59 7.63 -5.87 9.60
C PRO A 59 6.29 -5.29 9.13
N ILE A 60 5.89 -4.12 9.64
CA ILE A 60 4.67 -3.44 9.21
C ILE A 60 4.77 -2.95 7.76
N ALA A 61 5.94 -2.40 7.38
CA ALA A 61 6.21 -1.98 6.00
C ALA A 61 6.13 -3.17 5.02
N LEU A 62 6.58 -4.36 5.43
CA LEU A 62 6.44 -5.58 4.61
C LEU A 62 4.99 -6.04 4.52
N ILE A 63 4.25 -6.02 5.63
CA ILE A 63 2.83 -6.40 5.63
C ILE A 63 2.03 -5.50 4.69
N ILE A 64 2.23 -4.18 4.75
CA ILE A 64 1.47 -3.27 3.90
C ILE A 64 1.84 -3.42 2.43
N MET A 65 3.12 -3.72 2.12
CA MET A 65 3.54 -4.04 0.76
C MET A 65 2.78 -5.27 0.23
N VAL A 66 2.72 -6.35 1.02
CA VAL A 66 1.98 -7.56 0.64
C VAL A 66 0.49 -7.27 0.45
N VAL A 67 -0.14 -6.56 1.39
CA VAL A 67 -1.56 -6.20 1.31
C VAL A 67 -1.84 -5.37 0.05
N GLY A 68 -1.00 -4.37 -0.25
CA GLY A 68 -1.13 -3.55 -1.44
C GLY A 68 -0.95 -4.33 -2.74
N THR A 69 0.05 -5.22 -2.79
CA THR A 69 0.26 -6.11 -3.93
C THR A 69 -0.94 -7.05 -4.15
N LEU A 70 -1.49 -7.64 -3.09
CA LEU A 70 -2.69 -8.47 -3.17
C LEU A 70 -3.91 -7.67 -3.63
N GLN A 71 -4.06 -6.43 -3.16
CA GLN A 71 -5.11 -5.53 -3.61
C GLN A 71 -5.00 -5.27 -5.12
N PHE A 72 -3.82 -4.91 -5.62
CA PHE A 72 -3.60 -4.72 -7.05
C PHE A 72 -3.93 -5.98 -7.85
N PHE A 73 -3.43 -7.15 -7.46
CA PHE A 73 -3.75 -8.40 -8.16
C PHE A 73 -5.25 -8.72 -8.19
N TYR A 74 -5.98 -8.40 -7.12
CA TYR A 74 -7.43 -8.57 -7.08
C TYR A 74 -8.13 -7.64 -8.06
N TYR A 75 -7.76 -6.36 -8.10
CA TYR A 75 -8.38 -5.37 -8.98
C TYR A 75 -7.98 -5.56 -10.44
N ASP A 76 -6.73 -5.91 -10.73
CA ASP A 76 -6.25 -6.25 -12.07
C ASP A 76 -7.08 -7.40 -12.65
N ARG A 77 -7.27 -8.49 -11.89
CA ARG A 77 -8.14 -9.60 -12.31
C ARG A 77 -9.57 -9.17 -12.59
N LYS A 78 -10.11 -8.26 -11.77
CA LYS A 78 -11.46 -7.72 -11.94
C LYS A 78 -11.59 -6.86 -13.19
N PHE A 79 -10.57 -6.04 -13.48
CA PHE A 79 -10.53 -5.21 -14.68
C PHE A 79 -10.28 -6.06 -15.94
N ASP A 80 -9.40 -7.06 -15.87
CA ASP A 80 -9.17 -8.03 -16.94
C ASP A 80 -10.44 -8.80 -17.28
N GLN A 81 -11.27 -9.21 -16.32
CA GLN A 81 -12.55 -9.84 -16.64
C GLN A 81 -13.54 -8.86 -17.27
N LYS A 82 -13.54 -7.60 -16.84
CA LYS A 82 -14.48 -6.57 -17.32
C LYS A 82 -14.11 -6.00 -18.69
N TYR A 83 -12.82 -5.95 -19.00
CA TYR A 83 -12.25 -5.29 -20.18
C TYR A 83 -11.41 -6.21 -21.06
N GLY A 84 -11.13 -7.43 -20.61
CA GLY A 84 -10.37 -8.45 -21.33
C GLY A 84 -11.03 -8.83 -22.64
N ILE A 85 -10.46 -8.29 -23.71
CA ILE A 85 -10.28 -8.88 -25.03
C ILE A 85 -11.40 -9.84 -25.52
N ARG A 86 -12.33 -9.27 -26.31
CA ARG A 86 -13.15 -9.98 -27.32
C ARG A 86 -12.30 -10.55 -28.48
N THR A 87 -11.26 -11.35 -28.23
CA THR A 87 -10.42 -11.95 -29.31
C THR A 87 -10.73 -13.41 -29.56
N ARG A 88 -12.03 -13.74 -29.68
CA ARG A 88 -12.43 -15.09 -30.12
C ARG A 88 -13.49 -15.15 -31.23
N SER A 89 -13.90 -14.04 -31.84
CA SER A 89 -14.96 -14.07 -32.87
C SER A 89 -14.48 -13.97 -34.33
N LYS A 90 -13.19 -13.71 -34.64
CA LYS A 90 -12.74 -13.47 -36.03
C LYS A 90 -11.86 -14.54 -36.65
N LYS A 91 -11.57 -15.64 -35.95
CA LYS A 91 -10.77 -16.77 -36.49
C LYS A 91 -11.61 -17.95 -36.99
N GLU A 92 -12.94 -17.88 -36.87
CA GLU A 92 -13.87 -18.95 -37.24
C GLU A 92 -14.52 -18.76 -38.63
N ASN A 93 -14.19 -17.65 -39.33
CA ASN A 93 -14.57 -17.42 -40.73
C ASN A 93 -13.35 -17.50 -41.68
N ARG A 94 -12.46 -18.48 -41.47
CA ARG A 94 -11.48 -18.89 -42.48
C ARG A 94 -11.77 -20.32 -42.91
#